data_AF-A0A3P7JPJ1-F1
#
_entry.id   AF-A0A3P7JPJ1-F1
#
_cell.length_a   1.000
_cell.length_b   1.000
_cell.length_c   1.000
_cell.angle_alpha   90.00
_cell.angle_beta   90.00
_cell.angle_gamma   90.00
#
_symmetry.space_group_name_H-M   'P 1'
#
loop_
_entity.id
_entity.type
_entity.pdbx_description
1 polymer ?
#
loop_
_entity_poly.entity_id
_entity_poly.type
_entity_poly.pdbx_seq_one_letter_code
_entity_poly.pdbx_strand_id
1 'polypeptide(L)'
;MECENNPAWKYLRQTREQMIADQSKPYDSKKNVWIPDPEDGYIAAEVKSSKGDTVTVVSARGNEVTLKAEIVQEMNPPKFEKTEDMSNLTFLNDASVLHNLRARYGQML
;
A
#
# COMPACT_ATOMS: atom_id res chain seq x y z
N MET A 1 -7.41 -21.70 -17.49
CA MET A 1 -6.36 -21.89 -18.52
C MET A 1 -5.45 -23.02 -18.07
N GLU A 2 -4.82 -23.78 -18.97
CA GLU A 2 -3.97 -24.94 -18.59
C GLU A 2 -2.84 -24.57 -17.59
N CYS A 3 -2.38 -23.31 -17.61
CA CYS A 3 -1.38 -22.79 -16.68
C CYS A 3 -1.84 -22.73 -15.21
N GLU A 4 -3.14 -22.56 -14.94
CA GLU A 4 -3.71 -22.50 -13.57
C GLU A 4 -3.68 -23.86 -12.87
N ASN A 5 -3.60 -24.96 -13.63
CA ASN A 5 -3.51 -26.31 -13.09
C ASN A 5 -2.09 -26.67 -12.61
N ASN A 6 -1.09 -25.86 -12.94
CA ASN A 6 0.28 -26.07 -12.47
C ASN A 6 0.38 -25.74 -10.97
N PRO A 7 0.89 -26.65 -10.11
CA PRO A 7 1.06 -26.39 -8.67
C PRO A 7 1.90 -25.13 -8.35
N ALA A 8 2.78 -24.72 -9.26
CA ALA A 8 3.59 -23.52 -9.12
C ALA A 8 2.83 -22.22 -9.39
N TRP A 9 1.68 -22.26 -10.07
CA TRP A 9 0.93 -21.07 -10.48
C TRP A 9 0.50 -20.19 -9.31
N LYS A 10 0.20 -20.81 -8.16
CA LYS A 10 -0.15 -20.12 -6.92
C LYS A 10 0.96 -19.21 -6.37
N TYR A 11 2.21 -19.41 -6.81
CA TYR A 11 3.36 -18.57 -6.44
C TYR A 11 3.72 -17.53 -7.49
N LEU A 12 2.98 -17.48 -8.60
CA LEU A 12 3.22 -16.54 -9.69
C LEU A 12 2.12 -15.48 -9.77
N ARG A 13 0.89 -15.87 -9.43
CA ARG A 13 -0.28 -15.00 -9.52
C ARG A 13 -1.33 -15.30 -8.46
N GLN A 14 -2.00 -14.24 -8.01
CA GLN A 14 -3.17 -14.34 -7.17
C GLN A 14 -4.34 -15.00 -7.89
N THR A 15 -5.19 -15.70 -7.14
CA THR A 15 -6.49 -16.13 -7.64
C THR A 15 -7.41 -14.93 -7.84
N ARG A 16 -8.41 -15.04 -8.71
CA ARG A 16 -9.41 -13.97 -8.91
C ARG A 16 -10.11 -13.58 -7.62
N GLU A 17 -10.37 -14.57 -6.75
CA GLU A 17 -11.00 -14.34 -5.45
C GLU A 17 -10.10 -13.51 -4.53
N GLN A 18 -8.80 -13.82 -4.46
CA GLN A 18 -7.82 -13.04 -3.69
C GLN A 18 -7.69 -11.61 -4.23
N MET A 19 -7.66 -11.46 -5.56
CA MET A 19 -7.63 -10.13 -6.19
C MET A 19 -8.88 -9.33 -5.80
N ILE A 20 -10.08 -9.89 -5.93
CA ILE A 20 -11.32 -9.19 -5.55
C ILE A 20 -11.32 -8.81 -4.07
N ALA A 21 -10.87 -9.72 -3.20
CA ALA A 21 -10.77 -9.45 -1.77
C ALA A 21 -9.82 -8.28 -1.47
N ASP A 22 -8.64 -8.26 -2.09
CA ASP A 22 -7.68 -7.17 -1.96
C ASP A 22 -8.24 -5.83 -2.48
N GLN A 23 -8.92 -5.85 -3.63
CA GLN A 23 -9.51 -4.66 -4.25
C GLN A 23 -10.71 -4.09 -3.48
N SER A 24 -11.39 -4.91 -2.68
CA SER A 24 -12.55 -4.52 -1.88
C SER A 24 -12.22 -3.85 -0.53
N LYS A 25 -10.93 -3.74 -0.18
CA LYS A 25 -10.51 -3.11 1.07
C LYS A 25 -10.94 -1.63 1.11
N PRO A 26 -11.38 -1.12 2.28
CA PRO A 26 -11.70 0.29 2.44
C PRO A 26 -10.50 1.18 2.11
N TYR A 27 -10.74 2.24 1.37
CA TYR A 27 -9.71 3.21 0.99
C TYR A 27 -10.34 4.57 0.72
N ASP A 28 -9.65 5.60 1.19
CA ASP A 28 -9.94 7.02 0.96
C ASP A 28 -8.64 7.70 0.54
N SER A 29 -8.60 8.23 -0.68
CA SER A 29 -7.40 8.81 -1.29
C SER A 29 -6.90 10.09 -0.63
N LYS A 30 -7.75 10.77 0.18
CA LYS A 30 -7.35 11.97 0.90
C LYS A 30 -6.91 11.67 2.33
N LYS A 31 -7.28 10.49 2.85
CA LYS A 31 -6.98 10.09 4.23
C LYS A 31 -5.86 9.07 4.33
N ASN A 32 -5.80 8.09 3.44
CA ASN A 32 -4.84 7.00 3.53
C ASN A 32 -3.52 7.44 2.90
N VAL A 33 -2.46 7.45 3.71
CA VAL A 33 -1.15 7.95 3.33
C VAL A 33 -0.05 7.05 3.90
N TRP A 34 1.15 7.20 3.36
CA TRP A 34 2.36 6.61 3.91
C TRP A 34 3.15 7.67 4.67
N ILE A 35 3.70 7.27 5.82
CA ILE A 35 4.62 8.09 6.59
C ILE A 35 5.94 7.35 6.83
N PRO A 36 7.07 8.05 6.97
CA PRO A 36 8.34 7.42 7.34
C PRO A 36 8.25 6.75 8.71
N ASP A 37 8.85 5.58 8.84
CA ASP A 37 8.97 4.82 10.08
C ASP A 37 10.41 4.29 10.25
N PRO A 38 11.03 4.43 11.44
CA PRO A 38 12.40 3.98 11.65
C PRO A 38 12.62 2.46 11.51
N GLU A 39 11.61 1.64 11.80
CA GLU A 39 11.73 0.17 11.80
C GLU A 39 11.34 -0.42 10.44
N ASP A 40 10.22 0.04 9.90
CA ASP A 40 9.62 -0.49 8.68
C ASP A 40 9.93 0.36 7.43
N GLY A 41 10.66 1.47 7.56
CA GLY A 41 10.95 2.43 6.50
C GLY A 41 9.75 3.34 6.20
N TYR A 42 8.61 2.75 5.84
CA TYR A 42 7.32 3.42 5.68
C TYR A 42 6.19 2.59 6.28
N ILE A 43 5.22 3.25 6.91
CA ILE A 43 4.00 2.62 7.43
C ILE A 43 2.76 3.37 6.98
N ALA A 44 1.64 2.66 6.94
CA ALA A 44 0.34 3.25 6.62
C ALA A 44 -0.11 4.18 7.76
N ALA A 45 -0.81 5.24 7.41
CA ALA A 45 -1.42 6.16 8.35
C ALA A 45 -2.71 6.78 7.78
N GLU A 46 -3.59 7.24 8.67
CA GLU A 46 -4.81 7.95 8.32
C GLU A 46 -4.70 9.42 8.74
N VAL A 47 -4.94 10.35 7.80
CA VAL A 47 -4.97 11.79 8.06
C VAL A 47 -6.14 12.14 8.98
N LYS A 48 -5.81 12.75 10.12
CA LYS A 48 -6.76 13.26 11.11
C LYS A 48 -7.07 14.73 10.88
N SER A 49 -6.04 15.54 10.61
CA SER A 49 -6.18 16.96 10.30
C SER A 49 -4.98 17.50 9.53
N SER A 50 -5.18 18.59 8.80
CA SER A 50 -4.11 19.33 8.13
C SER A 50 -4.16 20.80 8.56
N LYS A 51 -3.01 21.38 8.91
CA LYS A 51 -2.87 22.76 9.36
C LYS A 51 -1.61 23.36 8.73
N GLY A 52 -1.81 24.23 7.73
CA GLY A 52 -0.72 24.90 7.05
C GLY A 52 0.19 23.92 6.33
N ASP A 53 1.45 23.84 6.77
CA ASP A 53 2.50 22.97 6.26
C ASP A 53 2.63 21.63 7.01
N THR A 54 1.77 21.38 8.00
CA THR A 54 1.79 20.16 8.82
C THR A 54 0.51 19.34 8.68
N VAL A 55 0.67 18.03 8.80
CA VAL A 55 -0.40 17.04 8.77
C VAL A 55 -0.30 16.18 10.02
N THR A 56 -1.41 16.04 10.74
CA THR A 56 -1.54 15.12 11.87
C THR A 56 -2.21 13.85 11.38
N VAL A 57 -1.57 12.72 11.61
CA VAL A 57 -2.02 11.40 11.18
C VAL A 57 -2.07 10.44 12.37
N VAL A 58 -2.89 9.38 12.25
CA VAL A 58 -2.84 8.21 13.13
C VAL A 58 -2.14 7.10 12.36
N SER A 59 -0.99 6.63 12.85
CA SER A 59 -0.24 5.57 12.19
C SER A 59 -0.93 4.20 12.35
N ALA A 60 -0.54 3.22 11.54
CA ALA A 60 -0.96 1.83 11.68
C ALA A 60 -0.59 1.19 13.04
N ARG A 61 0.36 1.78 13.78
CA ARG A 61 0.70 1.38 15.16
C ARG A 61 -0.23 1.99 16.22
N GLY A 62 -1.15 2.88 15.80
CA GLY A 62 -2.16 3.51 16.65
C GLY A 62 -1.71 4.81 17.32
N ASN A 63 -0.46 5.24 17.15
CA ASN A 63 0.03 6.52 17.68
C ASN A 63 -0.30 7.69 16.74
N GLU A 64 -0.58 8.85 17.34
CA GLU A 64 -0.79 10.10 16.62
C GLU A 64 0.55 10.82 16.41
N VAL A 65 0.80 11.27 15.18
CA VAL A 65 2.06 11.94 14.81
C VAL A 65 1.73 13.16 13.96
N THR A 66 2.40 14.28 14.24
CA THR A 66 2.36 15.47 13.39
C THR A 66 3.66 15.56 12.61
N LEU A 67 3.54 15.62 11.29
CA LEU A 67 4.65 15.65 10.35
C LEU A 67 4.46 16.80 9.38
N LYS A 68 5.53 17.20 8.68
CA LYS A 68 5.39 18.12 7.56
C LYS A 68 4.66 17.43 6.40
N ALA A 69 3.84 18.18 5.68
CA ALA A 69 3.10 17.66 4.53
C ALA A 69 4.03 17.12 3.44
N GLU A 70 5.23 17.68 3.29
CA GLU A 70 6.21 17.29 2.26
C GLU A 70 6.81 15.89 2.42
N ILE A 71 6.76 15.32 3.63
CA ILE A 71 7.30 13.97 3.91
C ILE A 71 6.21 12.88 3.94
N VAL A 72 4.94 13.27 3.79
CA VAL A 72 3.81 12.35 3.67
C VAL A 72 3.68 11.95 2.20
N GLN A 73 3.63 10.65 1.93
CA GLN A 73 3.48 10.12 0.57
C GLN A 73 2.08 9.57 0.34
N GLU A 74 1.56 9.73 -0.88
CA GLU A 74 0.23 9.23 -1.25
C GLU A 74 0.21 7.70 -1.31
N MET A 75 -0.90 7.12 -0.86
CA MET A 75 -1.12 5.69 -0.93
C MET A 75 -1.85 5.32 -2.24
N ASN A 76 -1.42 4.25 -2.90
CA ASN A 76 -2.14 3.75 -4.07
C ASN A 76 -3.47 3.10 -3.67
N PRO A 77 -4.56 3.26 -4.47
CA PRO A 77 -5.80 2.55 -4.21
C PRO A 77 -5.64 1.02 -4.24
N PRO A 78 -6.49 0.26 -3.52
CA PRO A 78 -6.40 -1.21 -3.43
C PRO A 78 -6.49 -1.94 -4.77
N LYS A 79 -6.99 -1.28 -5.83
CA LYS A 79 -6.95 -1.82 -7.20
C LYS A 79 -5.53 -2.12 -7.71
N PHE A 80 -4.51 -1.50 -7.12
CA PHE A 80 -3.11 -1.69 -7.45
C PHE A 80 -2.38 -2.65 -6.50
N GLU A 81 -3.07 -3.23 -5.53
CA GLU A 81 -2.49 -4.15 -4.58
C GLU A 81 -1.84 -5.35 -5.30
N LYS A 82 -0.54 -5.59 -5.02
CA LYS A 82 0.28 -6.67 -5.61
C LYS A 82 0.39 -6.64 -7.13
N THR A 83 0.33 -5.45 -7.71
CA THR A 83 0.58 -5.18 -9.12
C THR A 83 1.86 -5.87 -9.61
N GLU A 84 1.76 -6.52 -10.78
CA GLU A 84 2.87 -7.24 -11.43
C GLU A 84 3.93 -6.28 -12.00
N ASP A 85 3.51 -5.13 -12.54
CA ASP A 85 4.38 -4.09 -13.08
C ASP A 85 4.12 -2.75 -12.38
N MET A 86 5.01 -2.40 -11.45
CA MET A 86 4.90 -1.22 -10.59
C MET A 86 4.97 0.11 -11.35
N SER A 87 5.39 0.13 -12.62
CA SER A 87 5.30 1.35 -13.43
C SER A 87 3.85 1.81 -13.66
N ASN A 88 2.87 0.92 -13.45
CA ASN A 88 1.44 1.21 -13.58
C ASN A 88 0.81 1.81 -12.30
N LEU A 89 1.57 1.98 -11.22
CA LEU A 89 1.06 2.63 -10.00
C LEU A 89 0.63 4.07 -10.31
N THR A 90 -0.44 4.54 -9.67
CA THR A 90 -0.87 5.95 -9.79
C THR A 90 0.11 6.88 -9.10
N PHE A 91 0.57 6.50 -7.91
CA PHE A 91 1.59 7.22 -7.17
C PHE A 91 2.87 6.40 -7.19
N LEU A 92 3.85 6.85 -7.97
CA LEU A 92 5.13 6.18 -8.13
C LEU A 92 6.15 6.77 -7.13
N ASN A 93 5.94 6.44 -5.85
CA ASN A 93 6.76 6.87 -4.72
C ASN A 93 7.40 5.68 -4.00
N ASP A 94 8.45 5.96 -3.22
CA ASP A 94 9.27 4.94 -2.56
C ASP A 94 8.43 4.03 -1.63
N ALA A 95 7.48 4.62 -0.90
CA ALA A 95 6.61 3.86 0.00
C ALA A 95 5.72 2.87 -0.74
N SER A 96 5.15 3.28 -1.89
CA SER A 96 4.27 2.42 -2.69
C SER A 96 5.03 1.28 -3.36
N VAL A 97 6.25 1.53 -3.82
CA VAL A 97 7.13 0.48 -4.38
C VAL A 97 7.49 -0.53 -3.29
N LEU A 98 7.91 -0.06 -2.11
CA LEU A 98 8.24 -0.92 -0.98
C LEU A 98 7.03 -1.75 -0.53
N HIS A 99 5.85 -1.13 -0.39
CA HIS A 99 4.62 -1.82 -0.01
C HIS A 99 4.25 -2.91 -1.01
N ASN A 100 4.26 -2.61 -2.32
CA ASN A 100 3.89 -3.59 -3.33
C ASN A 100 4.82 -4.82 -3.32
N LEU A 101 6.14 -4.60 -3.20
CA LEU A 101 7.12 -5.68 -3.09
C LEU A 101 6.91 -6.52 -1.82
N ARG A 102 6.70 -5.88 -0.66
CA ARG A 102 6.43 -6.59 0.61
C ARG A 102 5.15 -7.40 0.54
N ALA A 103 4.08 -6.83 -0.03
CA ALA A 103 2.78 -7.48 -0.14
C ALA A 103 2.85 -8.73 -1.04
N ARG A 104 3.60 -8.66 -2.15
CA ARG A 104 3.84 -9.81 -3.02
C ARG A 104 4.68 -10.89 -2.33
N TYR A 105 5.82 -10.49 -1.76
CA TYR A 105 6.71 -11.41 -1.07
C TYR A 105 6.04 -12.13 0.11
N GLY A 106 5.21 -11.41 0.89
CA GLY A 106 4.46 -11.99 2.00
C GLY A 106 3.44 -13.07 1.59
N GLN A 107 3.03 -13.10 0.32
CA GLN A 107 2.17 -14.15 -0.24
C GLN A 107 2.94 -15.17 -1.10
N MET A 108 4.28 -15.11 -1.11
CA MET A 108 5.13 -15.92 -1.99
C MET A 108 4.78 -15.77 -3.47
N LEU A 109 4.49 -14.52 -3.88
CA LEU A 109 4.24 -14.10 -5.27
C LEU A 109 5.44 -13.37 -5.89
#